data_AF-A0A1I5Y339-F1
#
_entry.id   AF-A0A1I5Y339-F1
#
_cell.length_a   1.000
_cell.length_b   1.000
_cell.length_c   1.000
_cell.angle_alpha   90.00
_cell.angle_beta   90.00
_cell.angle_gamma   90.00
#
_symmetry.space_group_name_H-M   'P 1'
#
loop_
_entity.id
_entity.type
_entity.pdbx_description
1 polymer ?
#
loop_
_entity_poly.entity_id
_entity_poly.type
_entity_poly.pdbx_seq_one_letter_code
_entity_poly.pdbx_strand_id
1 'polypeptide(L)'
;MKTEIYNVEGIEIEVERTSKDDTEAERRKMAYAFKMIREQSGMNRKDFSDWLGIPYRTMQEWELGRRVMPEYVLRLIAYKVLNEKRKGAFDHENS
;
A
#
# COMPACT_ATOMS: atom_id res chain seq x y z
N MET A 1 18.40 13.95 -0.16
CA MET A 1 17.19 13.88 0.69
C MET A 1 17.39 12.76 1.71
N LYS A 2 16.88 12.88 2.94
CA LYS A 2 17.00 11.81 3.94
C LYS A 2 15.79 10.88 3.80
N THR A 3 16.00 9.57 3.74
CA THR A 3 14.94 8.56 3.74
C THR A 3 14.78 7.92 5.12
N GLU A 4 13.63 7.31 5.39
CA GLU A 4 13.36 6.50 6.57
C GLU A 4 12.53 5.26 6.21
N ILE A 5 12.62 4.22 7.04
CA ILE A 5 11.83 3.00 6.86
C ILE A 5 10.48 3.19 7.55
N TYR A 6 9.41 3.17 6.77
CA TYR A 6 8.04 3.08 7.26
C TYR A 6 7.60 1.62 7.27
N ASN A 7 7.46 1.04 8.47
CA ASN A 7 7.00 -0.33 8.63
C ASN A 7 5.48 -0.37 8.73
N VAL A 8 4.83 -1.12 7.84
CA VAL A 8 3.39 -1.39 7.87
C VAL A 8 3.17 -2.89 8.03
N GLU A 9 2.89 -3.33 9.26
CA GLU A 9 2.61 -4.74 9.60
C GLU A 9 3.74 -5.71 9.18
N GLY A 10 4.99 -5.25 9.13
CA GLY A 10 6.13 -6.04 8.67
C GLY A 10 6.54 -5.82 7.21
N ILE A 11 5.80 -5.00 6.45
CA ILE A 11 6.25 -4.51 5.14
C ILE A 11 7.11 -3.26 5.38
N GLU A 12 8.40 -3.35 5.07
CA GLU A 12 9.33 -2.22 5.14
C GLU A 12 9.27 -1.41 3.84
N ILE A 13 8.90 -0.13 3.95
CA ILE A 13 8.74 0.77 2.82
C ILE A 13 9.68 1.95 3.02
N GLU A 14 10.62 2.15 2.09
CA GLU A 14 11.49 3.32 2.11
C GLU A 14 10.70 4.57 1.68
N VAL A 15 10.61 5.55 2.57
CA VAL A 15 9.90 6.82 2.33
C VAL A 15 10.82 8.00 2.59
N GLU A 16 10.53 9.13 1.95
CA GLU A 16 11.24 10.38 2.26
C GLU A 16 10.91 10.86 3.67
N ARG A 17 11.93 11.28 4.42
CA ARG A 17 11.75 11.84 5.75
C ARG A 17 11.11 13.22 5.65
N THR A 18 9.94 13.38 6.23
CA THR A 18 9.16 14.61 6.19
C THR A 18 8.96 15.16 7.61
N SER A 19 8.67 16.47 7.75
CA SER A 19 8.31 17.03 9.06
C SER A 19 6.90 16.57 9.45
N LYS A 20 6.63 16.46 10.76
CA LYS A 20 5.31 16.06 11.26
C LYS A 20 4.20 17.07 10.96
N ASP A 21 4.57 18.33 10.69
CA ASP A 21 3.63 19.42 10.43
C ASP A 21 3.20 19.49 8.95
N ASP A 22 3.84 18.72 8.06
CA ASP A 22 3.50 18.66 6.64
C ASP A 22 2.42 17.59 6.39
N THR A 23 1.16 18.01 6.49
CA THR A 23 0.00 17.15 6.21
C THR A 23 -0.04 16.63 4.77
N GLU A 24 0.58 17.35 3.82
CA GLU A 24 0.62 16.94 2.42
C GLU A 24 1.68 15.85 2.21
N ALA A 25 2.81 15.96 2.91
CA ALA A 25 3.79 14.88 2.99
C ALA A 25 3.19 13.60 3.56
N GLU A 26 2.41 13.67 4.63
CA GLU A 26 1.77 12.48 5.20
C GLU A 26 0.81 11.82 4.20
N ARG A 27 0.04 12.63 3.46
CA ARG A 27 -0.82 12.16 2.37
C ARG A 27 -0.03 11.47 1.26
N ARG A 28 1.10 12.03 0.83
CA ARG A 28 1.99 11.43 -0.17
C ARG A 28 2.61 10.12 0.34
N LYS A 29 3.04 10.09 1.60
CA LYS A 29 3.57 8.89 2.27
C LYS A 29 2.56 7.76 2.29
N MET A 30 1.31 8.05 2.68
CA MET A 30 0.22 7.06 2.73
C MET A 30 -0.14 6.53 1.34
N ALA A 31 -0.22 7.41 0.33
CA ALA A 31 -0.50 7.01 -1.05
C ALA A 31 0.61 6.11 -1.61
N TYR A 32 1.87 6.48 -1.35
CA TYR A 32 3.04 5.69 -1.73
C TYR A 32 3.07 4.34 -1.02
N ALA A 33 2.84 4.31 0.30
CA ALA A 33 2.79 3.07 1.07
C ALA A 33 1.72 2.10 0.52
N PHE A 34 0.53 2.60 0.21
CA PHE A 34 -0.52 1.81 -0.41
C PHE A 34 -0.12 1.23 -1.77
N LYS A 35 0.53 2.04 -2.62
CA LYS A 35 1.07 1.58 -3.91
C LYS A 35 2.07 0.43 -3.71
N MET A 36 3.01 0.59 -2.79
CA MET A 36 4.04 -0.42 -2.54
C MET A 36 3.45 -1.73 -1.99
N ILE A 37 2.43 -1.65 -1.13
CA ILE A 37 1.70 -2.83 -0.64
C ILE A 37 0.98 -3.55 -1.79
N ARG A 38 0.36 -2.82 -2.73
CA ARG A 38 -0.22 -3.43 -3.93
C ARG A 38 0.87 -4.13 -4.76
N GLU A 39 1.99 -3.48 -4.99
CA GLU A 39 3.08 -4.06 -5.79
C GLU A 39 3.67 -5.33 -5.16
N GLN A 40 3.69 -5.43 -3.82
CA GLN A 40 4.06 -6.68 -3.12
C GLN A 40 3.14 -7.87 -3.41
N SER A 41 1.89 -7.61 -3.83
CA SER A 41 0.96 -8.67 -4.24
C SER A 41 1.14 -9.12 -5.69
N GLY A 42 1.93 -8.39 -6.50
CA GLY A 42 2.04 -8.62 -7.95
C GLY A 42 0.80 -8.23 -8.76
N MET A 43 -0.29 -7.80 -8.12
CA MET A 43 -1.53 -7.45 -8.82
C MET A 43 -1.46 -6.08 -9.49
N ASN A 44 -2.04 -5.99 -10.67
CA ASN A 44 -2.39 -4.70 -11.25
C ASN A 44 -3.52 -4.04 -10.43
N ARG A 45 -3.78 -2.77 -10.73
CA ARG A 45 -4.77 -1.96 -10.02
C ARG A 45 -6.19 -2.53 -10.04
N LYS A 46 -6.62 -3.13 -11.15
CA LYS A 46 -7.96 -3.68 -11.30
C LYS A 46 -8.11 -4.95 -10.46
N ASP A 47 -7.17 -5.87 -10.59
CA ASP A 47 -7.22 -7.14 -9.85
C ASP A 47 -7.09 -6.90 -8.35
N PHE A 48 -6.27 -5.92 -7.95
CA PHE A 48 -6.16 -5.55 -6.54
C PHE A 48 -7.44 -4.94 -5.97
N SER A 49 -8.14 -4.09 -6.74
CA SER A 49 -9.44 -3.55 -6.28
C SER A 49 -10.50 -4.64 -6.17
N ASP A 50 -10.55 -5.54 -7.15
CA ASP A 50 -11.49 -6.67 -7.18
C ASP A 50 -11.21 -7.62 -5.99
N TRP A 51 -9.94 -7.92 -5.72
CA TRP A 51 -9.49 -8.76 -4.60
C TRP A 51 -9.75 -8.14 -3.22
N LEU A 52 -9.67 -6.81 -3.11
CA LEU A 52 -10.03 -6.09 -1.88
C LEU A 52 -11.56 -5.92 -1.72
N GLY A 53 -12.34 -6.12 -2.77
CA GLY A 53 -13.78 -5.87 -2.76
C GLY A 53 -14.12 -4.38 -2.63
N ILE A 54 -13.27 -3.49 -3.17
CA ILE A 54 -13.48 -2.05 -3.15
C ILE A 54 -13.70 -1.51 -4.58
N PRO A 55 -14.44 -0.41 -4.75
CA PRO A 55 -14.56 0.21 -6.07
C PRO A 55 -13.18 0.59 -6.63
N TYR A 56 -12.95 0.33 -7.92
CA TYR A 56 -11.70 0.70 -8.61
C TYR A 56 -11.34 2.18 -8.43
N ARG A 57 -12.35 3.06 -8.40
CA ARG A 57 -12.15 4.50 -8.14
C ARG A 57 -11.57 4.78 -6.76
N THR A 58 -12.00 4.05 -5.73
CA THR A 58 -11.48 4.19 -4.37
C THR A 58 -10.00 3.83 -4.30
N MET A 59 -9.61 2.71 -4.92
CA MET A 59 -8.20 2.32 -5.04
C MET A 59 -7.39 3.39 -5.76
N GLN A 60 -7.90 3.94 -6.88
CA GLN A 60 -7.23 5.01 -7.62
C GLN A 60 -7.06 6.28 -6.78
N GLU A 61 -8.12 6.73 -6.10
CA GLU A 61 -8.08 7.95 -5.28
C GLU A 61 -7.11 7.82 -4.12
N TRP A 62 -6.95 6.62 -3.56
CA TRP A 62 -5.95 6.30 -2.55
C TRP A 62 -4.53 6.32 -3.08
N GLU A 63 -4.28 5.66 -4.22
CA GLU A 63 -2.93 5.60 -4.83
C GLU A 63 -2.48 6.98 -5.35
N LEU A 64 -3.41 7.83 -5.79
CA LEU A 64 -3.15 9.22 -6.19
C LEU A 64 -3.10 10.20 -5.01
N GLY A 65 -3.38 9.75 -3.79
CA GLY A 65 -3.46 10.61 -2.60
C GLY A 65 -4.59 11.64 -2.63
N ARG A 66 -5.55 11.55 -3.56
CA ARG A 66 -6.73 12.45 -3.60
C ARG A 66 -7.63 12.23 -2.39
N ARG A 67 -7.74 10.99 -1.95
CA ARG A 67 -8.36 10.59 -0.69
C ARG A 67 -7.35 9.82 0.14
N VAL A 68 -7.23 10.17 1.42
CA VAL A 68 -6.40 9.41 2.36
C VAL A 68 -7.28 8.34 2.99
N MET A 69 -6.87 7.08 2.90
CA MET A 69 -7.52 6.01 3.67
C MET A 69 -7.18 6.16 5.15
N PRO A 70 -8.06 5.72 6.06
CA PRO A 70 -7.69 5.61 7.46
C PRO A 70 -6.46 4.70 7.62
N GLU A 71 -5.56 5.04 8.53
CA GLU A 71 -4.32 4.28 8.75
C GLU A 71 -4.58 2.80 9.06
N TYR A 72 -5.61 2.50 9.85
CA TYR A 72 -5.98 1.12 10.15
C TYR A 72 -6.37 0.32 8.89
N VAL A 73 -6.93 0.97 7.87
CA VAL A 73 -7.27 0.31 6.59
C VAL A 73 -6.00 -0.09 5.86
N LEU A 74 -4.98 0.80 5.83
CA LEU A 74 -3.68 0.49 5.25
C LEU A 74 -3.04 -0.72 5.95
N ARG A 75 -3.09 -0.76 7.28
CA ARG A 75 -2.57 -1.88 8.08
C ARG A 75 -3.33 -3.19 7.80
N LEU A 76 -4.65 -3.16 7.72
CA LEU A 76 -5.44 -4.35 7.38
C LEU A 76 -5.11 -4.88 5.97
N ILE A 77 -4.89 -3.99 5.00
CA ILE A 77 -4.50 -4.36 3.64
C ILE A 77 -3.09 -4.98 3.63
N ALA A 78 -2.13 -4.36 4.32
CA ALA A 78 -0.77 -4.88 4.47
C ALA A 78 -0.76 -6.28 5.11
N TYR A 79 -1.51 -6.45 6.20
CA TYR A 79 -1.70 -7.73 6.88
C TYR A 79 -2.27 -8.79 5.93
N LYS A 80 -3.32 -8.45 5.17
CA LYS A 80 -3.94 -9.36 4.19
C LYS A 80 -2.94 -9.80 3.12
N VAL A 81 -2.19 -8.85 2.54
CA VAL A 81 -1.16 -9.14 1.52
C VAL A 81 -0.07 -10.05 2.07
N LEU A 82 0.49 -9.74 3.25
CA LEU A 82 1.52 -10.58 3.85
C LEU A 82 1.03 -11.99 4.15
N ASN A 83 -0.20 -12.14 4.64
CA ASN A 83 -0.75 -13.46 4.93
C ASN A 83 -0.99 -14.28 3.66
N GLU A 84 -1.46 -13.67 2.58
CA GLU A 84 -1.61 -14.39 1.31
C GLU A 84 -0.24 -14.74 0.70
N LYS A 85 0.76 -13.85 0.81
CA LYS A 85 2.14 -14.15 0.42
C LYS A 85 2.72 -15.34 1.21
N ARG A 86 2.50 -15.40 2.52
CA ARG A 86 2.94 -16.51 3.38
C ARG A 86 2.27 -17.84 3.01
N LYS A 87 1.08 -17.81 2.42
CA LYS A 87 0.37 -19.00 1.91
C LYS A 87 0.82 -19.39 0.50
N GLY A 88 1.76 -18.67 -0.11
CA GLY A 88 2.22 -18.90 -1.49
C GLY A 88 1.22 -18.43 -2.56
N ALA A 89 0.25 -17.57 -2.22
CA ALA A 89 -0.81 -17.16 -3.15
C ALA A 89 -0.31 -16.28 -4.32
N PHE A 90 0.92 -15.77 -4.26
CA PHE A 90 1.52 -14.92 -5.28
C PHE A 90 2.71 -15.57 -6.00
N ASP A 91 3.02 -16.82 -5.65
CA ASP A 91 4.12 -17.58 -6.24
C ASP A 91 3.64 -18.20 -7.57
N HIS A 92 3.37 -17.35 -8.56
CA HIS A 92 3.21 -17.80 -9.94
C HIS A 92 4.60 -17.86 -10.58
N GLU A 93 5.27 -19.00 -10.45
CA GLU A 93 6.38 -19.37 -11.34
C GLU A 93 5.87 -19.42 -12.78
N ASN A 94 6.63 -18.77 -13.67
CA ASN A 94 6.43 -18.74 -15.12
C ASN A 94 5.93 -20.08 -15.67
N SER A 95 4.69 -20.12 -16.15
CA SER A 95 4.21 -21.11 -17.13
C SER A 95 4.23 -20.51 -18.52
#